data_AF-A0A3P8MYL5-F1
#
_entry.id   AF-A0A3P8MYL5-F1
#
_cell.length_a   1.000
_cell.length_b   1.000
_cell.length_c   1.000
_cell.angle_alpha   90.00
_cell.angle_beta   90.00
_cell.angle_gamma   90.00
#
_symmetry.space_group_name_H-M   'P 1'
#
loop_
_entity.id
_entity.type
_entity.pdbx_description
1 polymer ?
#
loop_
_entity_poly.entity_id
_entity_poly.type
_entity_poly.pdbx_seq_one_letter_code
_entity_poly.pdbx_strand_id
1 'polypeptide(L)'
;VSPSEMLSFAKSQVDYILGDNPRATSYMVGYGNNYPRQVHHRGSSIVSIKVDPSFVSCRGGYATWFSRKASDPNVLTGAIVGGPDAYDNFADQRDNYEQTEPATYNNAPILGVLARLHGGQGVYNQLLPVAQPKPVPHPKLTPTPASSSNPITVEQRMTDSWLNHGRTYHRYSTIVTNKSDKTVKNLKISISKLYGPLWGLTKFGDSYTFPAWTNSLPAGKSIEFVY
;
A
#
# COMPACT_ATOMS: atom_id res chain seq x y z
N VAL A 1 0.12 -6.21 16.17
CA VAL A 1 1.05 -6.22 15.04
C VAL A 1 1.89 -4.95 15.13
N SER A 2 3.21 -5.07 15.22
CA SER A 2 4.14 -3.94 15.21
C SER A 2 4.39 -3.48 13.77
N PRO A 3 4.89 -2.24 13.56
CA PRO A 3 5.29 -1.78 12.25
C PRO A 3 6.37 -2.66 11.59
N SER A 4 7.26 -3.25 12.39
CA SER A 4 8.29 -4.16 11.88
C SER A 4 7.68 -5.48 11.40
N GLU A 5 6.71 -6.04 12.12
CA GLU A 5 5.99 -7.24 11.69
C GLU A 5 5.24 -7.00 10.37
N MET A 6 4.59 -5.84 10.21
CA MET A 6 3.92 -5.48 8.96
C MET A 6 4.90 -5.34 7.78
N LEU A 7 6.05 -4.70 8.02
CA LEU A 7 7.06 -4.51 6.97
C LEU A 7 7.71 -5.85 6.58
N SER A 8 8.00 -6.72 7.56
CA SER A 8 8.50 -8.06 7.30
C SER A 8 7.51 -8.91 6.51
N PHE A 9 6.22 -8.81 6.83
CA PHE A 9 5.17 -9.49 6.06
C PHE A 9 5.08 -8.93 4.63
N ALA A 10 5.03 -7.62 4.45
CA ALA A 10 5.01 -7.02 3.10
C ALA A 10 6.24 -7.41 2.28
N LYS A 11 7.42 -7.46 2.92
CA LYS A 11 8.65 -7.92 2.28
C LYS A 11 8.53 -9.38 1.84
N SER A 12 8.01 -10.28 2.69
CA SER A 12 7.87 -11.69 2.30
C SER A 12 6.94 -11.89 1.10
N GLN A 13 5.88 -11.06 0.98
CA GLN A 13 5.02 -11.11 -0.21
C GLN A 13 5.73 -10.62 -1.47
N VAL A 14 6.54 -9.56 -1.36
CA VAL A 14 7.38 -9.08 -2.47
C VAL A 14 8.43 -10.12 -2.86
N ASP A 15 9.13 -10.70 -1.89
CA ASP A 15 10.13 -11.74 -2.13
C ASP A 15 9.48 -12.93 -2.84
N TYR A 16 8.29 -13.36 -2.41
CA TYR A 16 7.51 -14.41 -3.07
C TYR A 16 7.19 -14.08 -4.53
N ILE A 17 6.68 -12.87 -4.81
CA ILE A 17 6.41 -12.41 -6.19
C ILE A 17 7.69 -12.40 -7.03
N LEU A 18 8.83 -12.06 -6.43
CA LEU A 18 10.10 -11.92 -7.13
C LEU A 18 10.88 -13.24 -7.27
N GLY A 19 10.43 -14.33 -6.64
CA GLY A 19 10.97 -15.68 -6.86
C GLY A 19 11.23 -16.52 -5.60
N ASP A 20 11.01 -15.98 -4.40
CA ASP A 20 11.11 -16.74 -3.14
C ASP A 20 9.83 -17.55 -2.90
N ASN A 21 9.60 -18.51 -3.78
CA ASN A 21 8.45 -19.41 -3.79
C ASN A 21 8.90 -20.82 -4.18
N PRO A 22 8.08 -21.88 -3.94
CA PRO A 22 8.48 -23.26 -4.19
C PRO A 22 8.89 -23.58 -5.64
N ARG A 23 8.49 -22.73 -6.60
CA ARG A 23 8.84 -22.89 -8.02
C ARG A 23 10.10 -22.13 -8.43
N ALA A 24 10.68 -21.31 -7.55
CA ALA A 24 11.76 -20.39 -7.86
C ALA A 24 11.47 -19.56 -9.13
N THR A 25 10.22 -19.12 -9.29
CA THR A 25 9.74 -18.37 -10.46
C THR A 25 9.38 -16.96 -10.07
N SER A 26 9.94 -15.95 -10.72
CA SER A 26 9.45 -14.58 -10.60
C SER A 26 8.13 -14.43 -11.35
N TYR A 27 7.10 -13.93 -10.68
CA TYR A 27 5.84 -13.53 -11.30
C TYR A 27 5.89 -12.09 -11.85
N MET A 28 7.05 -11.42 -11.76
CA MET A 28 7.36 -10.19 -12.46
C MET A 28 8.12 -10.51 -13.74
N VAL A 29 7.50 -10.25 -14.89
CA VAL A 29 8.07 -10.53 -16.21
C VAL A 29 9.38 -9.77 -16.40
N GLY A 30 10.43 -10.47 -16.84
CA GLY A 30 11.75 -9.88 -17.06
C GLY A 30 12.63 -9.74 -15.81
N TYR A 31 12.15 -10.14 -14.63
CA TYR A 31 12.93 -10.13 -13.39
C TYR A 31 13.44 -11.55 -13.04
N GLY A 32 14.70 -11.65 -12.61
CA GLY A 32 15.32 -12.91 -12.26
C GLY A 32 15.60 -13.83 -13.46
N ASN A 33 16.03 -15.07 -13.17
CA ASN A 33 16.42 -16.04 -14.20
C ASN A 33 15.25 -16.86 -14.75
N ASN A 34 14.15 -16.95 -14.00
CA ASN A 34 12.98 -17.75 -14.34
C ASN A 34 11.71 -16.91 -14.15
N TYR A 35 10.96 -16.68 -15.23
CA TYR A 35 9.76 -15.84 -15.25
C TYR A 35 8.84 -16.21 -16.43
N PRO A 36 7.53 -15.88 -16.37
CA PRO A 36 6.56 -16.16 -17.44
C PRO A 36 6.98 -15.61 -18.80
N ARG A 37 6.86 -16.43 -19.83
CA ARG A 37 7.22 -16.12 -21.23
C ARG A 37 6.01 -16.12 -22.16
N GLN A 38 4.86 -16.61 -21.74
CA GLN A 38 3.62 -16.64 -22.53
C GLN A 38 2.53 -15.84 -21.82
N VAL A 39 2.74 -14.53 -21.74
CA VAL A 39 1.88 -13.62 -20.98
C VAL A 39 0.59 -13.36 -21.78
N HIS A 40 -0.57 -13.30 -21.12
CA HIS A 40 -1.85 -12.95 -21.76
C HIS A 40 -1.91 -11.45 -22.15
N HIS A 41 -1.02 -11.02 -23.05
CA HIS A 41 -0.90 -9.63 -23.47
C HIS A 41 -0.65 -9.52 -24.98
N ARG A 42 -1.54 -8.79 -25.68
CA ARG A 42 -1.50 -8.66 -27.15
C ARG A 42 -0.21 -8.00 -27.64
N GLY A 43 0.19 -6.89 -27.01
CA GLY A 43 1.42 -6.19 -27.39
C GLY A 43 2.70 -6.98 -27.07
N SER A 44 2.63 -7.95 -26.16
CA SER A 44 3.75 -8.85 -25.81
C SER A 44 3.88 -9.93 -26.88
N SER A 45 2.76 -10.59 -27.21
CA SER A 45 2.67 -11.78 -28.05
C SER A 45 2.77 -11.54 -29.56
N ILE A 46 2.34 -10.36 -30.05
CA ILE A 46 2.38 -10.02 -31.48
C ILE A 46 3.75 -9.41 -31.82
N VAL A 47 4.37 -9.87 -32.91
CA VAL A 47 5.68 -9.35 -33.37
C VAL A 47 5.64 -7.84 -33.57
N SER A 48 6.76 -7.17 -33.24
CA SER A 48 6.86 -5.72 -33.42
C SER A 48 6.78 -5.33 -34.89
N ILE A 49 6.15 -4.18 -35.17
CA ILE A 49 6.13 -3.56 -36.51
C ILE A 49 7.54 -3.29 -37.07
N LYS A 50 8.55 -3.18 -36.19
CA LYS A 50 9.95 -3.02 -36.58
C LYS A 50 10.58 -4.31 -37.13
N VAL A 51 9.99 -5.46 -36.82
CA VAL A 51 10.43 -6.80 -37.26
C VAL A 51 9.60 -7.25 -38.46
N ASP A 52 8.28 -7.11 -38.38
CA ASP A 52 7.36 -7.42 -39.46
C ASP A 52 6.32 -6.29 -39.59
N PRO A 53 6.38 -5.48 -40.66
CA PRO A 53 5.46 -4.37 -40.88
C PRO A 53 4.11 -4.81 -41.47
N SER A 54 3.88 -6.11 -41.65
CA SER A 54 2.62 -6.61 -42.21
C SER A 54 1.42 -6.21 -41.35
N PHE A 55 0.29 -5.96 -42.01
CA PHE A 55 -0.92 -5.52 -41.34
C PHE A 55 -1.51 -6.66 -40.50
N VAL A 56 -1.71 -6.40 -39.21
CA VAL A 56 -2.43 -7.30 -38.29
C VAL A 56 -3.89 -6.88 -38.21
N SER A 57 -4.79 -7.67 -38.78
CA SER A 57 -6.23 -7.42 -38.70
C SER A 57 -6.78 -7.60 -37.28
N CYS A 58 -7.99 -7.09 -37.00
CA CYS A 58 -8.61 -7.15 -35.67
C CYS A 58 -8.65 -8.57 -35.06
N ARG A 59 -8.81 -9.61 -35.89
CA ARG A 59 -8.77 -11.02 -35.47
C ARG A 59 -7.47 -11.75 -35.82
N GLY A 60 -6.59 -11.13 -36.63
CA GLY A 60 -5.30 -11.72 -37.01
C GLY A 60 -4.41 -11.99 -35.81
N GLY A 61 -4.42 -11.08 -34.82
CA GLY A 61 -3.78 -11.25 -33.51
C GLY A 61 -4.13 -12.60 -32.85
N TYR A 62 -5.43 -12.90 -32.81
CA TYR A 62 -5.95 -14.12 -32.21
C TYR A 62 -5.64 -15.36 -33.05
N ALA A 63 -5.82 -15.28 -34.37
CA ALA A 63 -5.60 -16.39 -35.27
C ALA A 63 -4.14 -16.87 -35.32
N THR A 64 -3.19 -15.95 -35.23
CA THR A 64 -1.77 -16.25 -35.46
C THR A 64 -0.94 -16.31 -34.17
N TRP A 65 -1.20 -15.46 -33.17
CA TRP A 65 -0.32 -15.34 -32.00
C TRP A 65 -0.92 -15.84 -30.69
N PHE A 66 -2.24 -15.76 -30.49
CA PHE A 66 -2.86 -16.12 -29.21
C PHE A 66 -2.55 -17.57 -28.80
N SER A 67 -2.76 -18.53 -29.71
CA SER A 67 -2.54 -19.97 -29.46
C SER A 67 -1.10 -20.45 -29.66
N ARG A 68 -0.18 -19.58 -30.09
CA ARG A 68 1.22 -19.93 -30.39
C ARG A 68 1.96 -20.35 -29.11
N LYS A 69 2.56 -21.55 -29.07
CA LYS A 69 3.26 -22.05 -27.88
C LYS A 69 4.68 -21.49 -27.66
N ALA A 70 5.17 -20.67 -28.57
CA ALA A 70 6.44 -19.98 -28.39
C ALA A 70 6.29 -18.82 -27.39
N SER A 71 7.42 -18.46 -26.77
CA SER A 71 7.55 -17.26 -25.96
C SER A 71 7.11 -16.01 -26.72
N ASP A 72 6.62 -15.03 -25.97
CA ASP A 72 6.27 -13.71 -26.48
C ASP A 72 7.50 -13.03 -27.10
N PRO A 73 7.39 -12.49 -28.33
CA PRO A 73 8.51 -11.82 -29.00
C PRO A 73 8.92 -10.51 -28.34
N ASN A 74 8.03 -9.86 -27.58
CA ASN A 74 8.35 -8.63 -26.86
C ASN A 74 8.21 -8.88 -25.36
N VAL A 75 9.32 -8.81 -24.61
CA VAL A 75 9.28 -9.00 -23.16
C VAL A 75 8.53 -7.83 -22.50
N LEU A 76 7.46 -8.13 -21.78
CA LEU A 76 6.67 -7.14 -21.04
C LEU A 76 7.31 -6.82 -19.68
N THR A 77 8.52 -6.27 -19.72
CA THR A 77 9.37 -6.07 -18.53
C THR A 77 8.65 -5.31 -17.41
N GLY A 78 8.71 -5.85 -16.20
CA GLY A 78 8.13 -5.27 -14.98
C GLY A 78 6.64 -5.56 -14.77
N ALA A 79 5.96 -6.20 -15.74
CA ALA A 79 4.57 -6.58 -15.57
C ALA A 79 4.42 -7.72 -14.54
N ILE A 80 3.44 -7.60 -13.65
CA ILE A 80 3.11 -8.65 -12.69
C ILE A 80 1.88 -9.39 -13.20
N VAL A 81 2.06 -10.68 -13.43
CA VAL A 81 0.98 -11.58 -13.84
C VAL A 81 0.10 -11.96 -12.65
N GLY A 82 -1.06 -12.57 -12.89
CA GLY A 82 -1.98 -13.01 -11.84
C GLY A 82 -1.33 -13.92 -10.79
N GLY A 83 -0.39 -14.76 -11.19
CA GLY A 83 0.41 -15.59 -10.28
C GLY A 83 -0.15 -17.00 -10.09
N PRO A 84 0.33 -17.75 -9.08
CA PRO A 84 0.01 -19.16 -8.90
C PRO A 84 -1.37 -19.36 -8.28
N ASP A 85 -1.84 -20.61 -8.31
CA ASP A 85 -3.00 -21.04 -7.54
C ASP A 85 -2.70 -21.18 -6.04
N ALA A 86 -3.70 -21.59 -5.26
CA ALA A 86 -3.59 -21.76 -3.81
C ALA A 86 -2.59 -22.85 -3.36
N TYR A 87 -2.06 -23.65 -4.29
CA TYR A 87 -1.09 -24.73 -4.05
C TYR A 87 0.26 -24.44 -4.72
N ASP A 88 0.54 -23.15 -4.98
CA ASP A 88 1.75 -22.68 -5.64
C ASP A 88 1.91 -23.17 -7.09
N ASN A 89 0.90 -23.75 -7.74
CA ASN A 89 1.00 -24.19 -9.13
C ASN A 89 0.79 -23.03 -10.10
N PHE A 90 1.65 -22.98 -11.13
CA PHE A 90 1.59 -21.97 -12.17
C PHE A 90 1.81 -22.59 -13.55
N ALA A 91 0.89 -22.33 -14.47
CA ALA A 91 0.98 -22.73 -15.86
C ALA A 91 1.20 -21.50 -16.75
N ASP A 92 2.44 -21.35 -17.26
CA ASP A 92 2.85 -20.29 -18.19
C ASP A 92 2.26 -20.54 -19.59
N GLN A 93 0.97 -20.25 -19.74
CA GLN A 93 0.21 -20.46 -20.95
C GLN A 93 -0.62 -19.22 -21.25
N ARG A 94 -0.50 -18.68 -22.47
CA ARG A 94 -1.14 -17.41 -22.85
C ARG A 94 -2.66 -17.43 -22.77
N ASP A 95 -3.28 -18.59 -22.92
CA ASP A 95 -4.72 -18.81 -22.78
C ASP A 95 -5.18 -18.95 -21.32
N ASN A 96 -4.26 -19.18 -20.38
CA ASN A 96 -4.51 -19.16 -18.94
C ASN A 96 -4.49 -17.73 -18.40
N TYR A 97 -5.52 -16.95 -18.75
CA TYR A 97 -5.63 -15.54 -18.36
C TYR A 97 -5.64 -15.36 -16.84
N GLU A 98 -6.19 -16.30 -16.07
CA GLU A 98 -6.25 -16.21 -14.60
C GLU A 98 -4.86 -16.07 -13.96
N GLN A 99 -3.88 -16.80 -14.49
CA GLN A 99 -2.52 -16.80 -13.94
C GLN A 99 -1.57 -15.89 -14.72
N THR A 100 -1.75 -15.77 -16.04
CA THR A 100 -0.78 -15.08 -16.92
C THR A 100 -1.19 -13.67 -17.33
N GLU A 101 -2.36 -13.17 -16.92
CA GLU A 101 -2.81 -11.81 -17.25
C GLU A 101 -2.06 -10.77 -16.41
N PRO A 102 -1.35 -9.83 -17.04
CA PRO A 102 -0.83 -8.66 -16.38
C PRO A 102 -1.90 -7.56 -16.39
N ALA A 103 -2.04 -6.86 -15.26
CA ALA A 103 -2.97 -5.74 -15.18
C ALA A 103 -2.37 -4.54 -14.47
N THR A 104 -2.85 -3.35 -14.81
CA THR A 104 -2.44 -2.10 -14.14
C THR A 104 -2.73 -2.15 -12.64
N TYR A 105 -3.82 -2.81 -12.23
CA TYR A 105 -4.16 -2.99 -10.83
C TYR A 105 -3.30 -4.05 -10.11
N ASN A 106 -2.63 -4.96 -10.82
CA ASN A 106 -1.61 -5.83 -10.22
C ASN A 106 -0.36 -5.01 -9.89
N ASN A 107 0.07 -4.17 -10.84
CA ASN A 107 1.29 -3.37 -10.72
C ASN A 107 1.16 -2.17 -9.78
N ALA A 108 0.02 -1.46 -9.80
CA ALA A 108 -0.17 -0.23 -9.03
C ALA A 108 0.12 -0.35 -7.52
N PRO A 109 -0.41 -1.33 -6.77
CA PRO A 109 -0.19 -1.41 -5.33
C PRO A 109 1.26 -1.77 -4.97
N ILE A 110 1.96 -2.55 -5.82
CA ILE A 110 3.31 -3.00 -5.50
C ILE A 110 4.36 -1.89 -5.67
N LEU A 111 4.12 -0.88 -6.51
CA LEU A 111 5.09 0.19 -6.77
C LEU A 111 5.46 0.93 -5.49
N GLY A 112 4.48 1.26 -4.65
CA GLY A 112 4.71 1.91 -3.37
C GLY A 112 5.49 1.02 -2.39
N VAL A 113 5.20 -0.28 -2.39
CA VAL A 113 5.91 -1.26 -1.54
C VAL A 113 7.36 -1.42 -1.99
N LEU A 114 7.61 -1.57 -3.29
CA LEU A 114 8.97 -1.67 -3.84
C LEU A 114 9.79 -0.43 -3.56
N ALA A 115 9.20 0.76 -3.71
CA ALA A 115 9.85 2.00 -3.30
C ALA A 115 10.23 1.90 -1.81
N ARG A 116 9.26 1.61 -0.93
CA ARG A 116 9.48 1.52 0.52
C ARG A 116 10.58 0.52 0.91
N LEU A 117 10.66 -0.63 0.24
CA LEU A 117 11.66 -1.64 0.49
C LEU A 117 13.04 -1.23 -0.06
N HIS A 118 13.08 -0.58 -1.23
CA HIS A 118 14.32 -0.11 -1.86
C HIS A 118 15.03 0.98 -1.04
N GLY A 119 14.28 1.90 -0.42
CA GLY A 119 14.89 2.93 0.43
C GLY A 119 15.43 2.42 1.78
N GLY A 120 15.35 1.12 2.08
CA GLY A 120 15.94 0.54 3.30
C GLY A 120 15.47 1.17 4.62
N GLN A 121 16.26 0.98 5.68
CA GLN A 121 16.05 1.63 6.98
C GLN A 121 16.54 3.10 7.01
N GLY A 122 17.32 3.51 6.00
CA GLY A 122 18.02 4.80 5.97
C GLY A 122 17.41 5.89 5.08
N VAL A 123 16.51 5.57 4.13
CA VAL A 123 15.99 6.54 3.13
C VAL A 123 14.54 6.96 3.42
N TYR A 124 13.96 6.60 4.58
CA TYR A 124 12.62 7.03 4.98
C TYR A 124 12.56 7.91 6.23
N ASN A 125 13.51 8.82 6.33
CA ASN A 125 13.23 10.19 6.77
C ASN A 125 12.70 11.06 5.60
N GLN A 126 11.93 10.49 4.66
CA GLN A 126 11.18 11.25 3.65
C GLN A 126 9.72 11.39 4.14
N LEU A 127 9.39 12.12 5.19
CA LEU A 127 9.38 13.59 5.25
C LEU A 127 10.29 14.25 4.21
N LEU A 128 9.72 14.71 3.09
CA LEU A 128 10.35 15.75 2.29
C LEU A 128 11.03 16.75 3.23
N PRO A 129 12.29 17.18 2.99
CA PRO A 129 13.01 18.01 3.94
C PRO A 129 12.24 19.31 4.17
N VAL A 130 11.48 19.35 5.26
CA VAL A 130 11.01 20.61 5.84
C VAL A 130 12.25 21.21 6.44
N ALA A 131 12.71 22.33 5.86
CA ALA A 131 13.74 23.16 6.46
C ALA A 131 13.32 23.46 7.91
N GLN A 132 14.03 22.89 8.88
CA GLN A 132 13.78 23.15 10.28
C GLN A 132 14.12 24.63 10.56
N PRO A 133 13.22 25.43 11.15
CA PRO A 133 13.59 26.71 11.71
C PRO A 133 14.59 26.48 12.85
N LYS A 134 15.65 27.30 12.92
CA LYS A 134 16.66 27.23 13.99
C LYS A 134 15.98 27.23 15.39
N PRO A 135 16.52 26.50 16.38
CA PRO A 135 15.96 26.47 17.72
C PRO A 135 16.04 27.85 18.38
N VAL A 136 14.90 28.36 18.84
CA VAL A 136 14.84 29.51 19.75
C VAL A 136 15.09 28.99 21.18
N PRO A 137 15.88 29.68 22.03
CA PRO A 137 16.20 29.19 23.36
C PRO A 137 14.95 29.00 24.24
N HIS A 138 14.81 27.84 24.87
CA HIS A 138 13.73 27.57 25.82
C HIS A 138 13.98 28.26 27.18
N PRO A 139 12.94 28.83 27.81
CA PRO A 139 13.00 29.21 29.22
C PRO A 139 13.03 27.96 30.10
N LYS A 140 13.87 27.99 31.13
CA LYS A 140 14.00 26.96 32.17
C LYS A 140 12.87 27.12 33.17
N LEU A 141 12.02 26.10 33.39
CA LEU A 141 11.05 26.09 34.50
C LEU A 141 10.96 24.74 35.22
N THR A 142 11.43 24.82 36.47
CA THR A 142 11.06 24.26 37.80
C THR A 142 9.95 23.18 37.92
N PRO A 143 10.01 22.27 38.93
CA PRO A 143 9.19 21.04 38.99
C PRO A 143 7.72 21.23 39.42
N THR A 144 6.88 20.43 38.76
CA THR A 144 5.56 19.81 39.08
C THR A 144 4.65 20.42 40.15
N PRO A 145 3.35 20.52 39.81
CA PRO A 145 2.27 20.02 40.68
C PRO A 145 1.48 18.89 40.00
N ALA A 146 1.14 17.86 40.78
CA ALA A 146 0.28 16.76 40.36
C ALA A 146 -1.08 17.27 39.89
N SER A 147 -1.56 16.81 38.73
CA SER A 147 -2.86 17.19 38.19
C SER A 147 -3.50 16.01 37.44
N SER A 148 -4.83 15.93 37.55
CA SER A 148 -5.72 14.82 37.23
C SER A 148 -5.29 13.95 36.03
N SER A 149 -5.13 12.64 36.26
CA SER A 149 -4.86 11.69 35.19
C SER A 149 -6.14 11.51 34.36
N ASN A 150 -6.29 12.33 33.30
CA ASN A 150 -7.30 12.06 32.29
C ASN A 150 -7.05 10.64 31.75
N PRO A 151 -8.03 9.72 31.83
CA PRO A 151 -7.83 8.32 31.47
C PRO A 151 -7.56 8.14 29.98
N ILE A 152 -7.89 9.13 29.16
CA ILE A 152 -7.68 9.16 27.72
C ILE A 152 -6.90 10.42 27.36
N THR A 153 -5.85 10.26 26.56
CA THR A 153 -5.15 11.39 25.93
C THR A 153 -5.37 11.38 24.44
N VAL A 154 -5.63 12.57 23.89
CA VAL A 154 -5.81 12.78 22.45
C VAL A 154 -4.71 13.70 21.97
N GLU A 155 -3.89 13.21 21.04
CA GLU A 155 -2.80 13.96 20.43
C GLU A 155 -3.12 14.16 18.95
N GLN A 156 -3.28 15.42 18.54
CA GLN A 156 -3.59 15.79 17.16
C GLN A 156 -2.36 16.41 16.51
N ARG A 157 -2.02 15.93 15.31
CA ARG A 157 -0.94 16.48 14.50
C ARG A 157 -1.47 16.85 13.13
N MET A 158 -1.35 18.11 12.75
CA MET A 158 -1.60 18.52 11.36
C MET A 158 -0.56 17.85 10.46
N THR A 159 -1.04 17.16 9.43
CA THR A 159 -0.22 16.40 8.47
C THR A 159 -0.24 17.00 7.07
N ASP A 160 -1.23 17.83 6.76
CA ASP A 160 -1.35 18.46 5.45
C ASP A 160 -2.24 19.71 5.51
N SER A 161 -2.15 20.56 4.49
CA SER A 161 -3.10 21.65 4.27
C SER A 161 -3.21 22.02 2.79
N TRP A 162 -4.41 22.39 2.34
CA TRP A 162 -4.65 22.80 0.96
C TRP A 162 -5.66 23.93 0.88
N LEU A 163 -5.53 24.77 -0.15
CA LEU A 163 -6.50 25.83 -0.45
C LEU A 163 -7.54 25.32 -1.42
N ASN A 164 -8.82 25.51 -1.09
CA ASN A 164 -9.92 25.21 -1.99
C ASN A 164 -10.98 26.32 -1.89
N HIS A 165 -11.28 26.98 -3.02
CA HIS A 165 -12.24 28.10 -3.09
C HIS A 165 -12.01 29.19 -2.01
N GLY A 166 -10.74 29.58 -1.79
CA GLY A 166 -10.38 30.61 -0.82
C GLY A 166 -10.47 30.19 0.65
N ARG A 167 -10.77 28.93 0.94
CA ARG A 167 -10.73 28.36 2.29
C ARG A 167 -9.56 27.39 2.42
N THR A 168 -8.81 27.50 3.52
CA THR A 168 -7.74 26.55 3.84
C THR A 168 -8.33 25.36 4.58
N TYR A 169 -8.05 24.17 4.08
CA TYR A 169 -8.38 22.89 4.68
C TYR A 169 -7.11 22.28 5.25
N HIS A 170 -7.27 21.44 6.27
CA HIS A 170 -6.18 20.81 6.98
C HIS A 170 -6.49 19.32 7.14
N ARG A 171 -5.49 18.46 6.97
CA ARG A 171 -5.55 17.04 7.32
C ARG A 171 -4.86 16.83 8.65
N TYR A 172 -5.50 16.13 9.58
CA TYR A 172 -4.95 15.78 10.88
C TYR A 172 -4.78 14.27 11.02
N SER A 173 -3.66 13.83 11.60
CA SER A 173 -3.57 12.51 12.22
C SER A 173 -3.80 12.67 13.72
N THR A 174 -4.66 11.84 14.30
CA THR A 174 -5.02 11.88 15.71
C THR A 174 -4.79 10.54 16.37
N ILE A 175 -4.00 10.56 17.45
CA ILE A 175 -3.72 9.40 18.28
C ILE A 175 -4.54 9.52 19.58
N VAL A 176 -5.33 8.49 19.87
CA VAL A 176 -6.08 8.36 21.12
C VAL A 176 -5.46 7.24 21.93
N THR A 177 -4.92 7.59 23.09
CA THR A 177 -4.22 6.66 23.99
C THR A 177 -5.01 6.45 25.27
N ASN A 178 -5.21 5.19 25.64
CA ASN A 178 -5.80 4.82 26.91
C ASN A 178 -4.71 4.79 28.00
N LYS A 179 -4.68 5.82 28.85
CA LYS A 179 -3.79 5.93 30.01
C LYS A 179 -4.42 5.38 31.30
N SER A 180 -5.65 4.87 31.24
CA SER A 180 -6.26 4.17 32.38
C SER A 180 -5.68 2.77 32.55
N ASP A 181 -5.93 2.19 33.72
CA ASP A 181 -5.65 0.80 34.09
C ASP A 181 -6.70 -0.19 33.54
N LYS A 182 -7.77 0.31 32.92
CA LYS A 182 -8.90 -0.50 32.43
C LYS A 182 -8.97 -0.51 30.91
N THR A 183 -9.58 -1.55 30.36
CA THR A 183 -9.88 -1.63 28.93
C THR A 183 -11.10 -0.78 28.59
N VAL A 184 -10.96 0.15 27.65
CA VAL A 184 -12.08 0.94 27.12
C VAL A 184 -12.86 0.08 26.14
N LYS A 185 -14.13 -0.21 26.43
CA LYS A 185 -15.00 -0.99 25.54
C LYS A 185 -15.89 -0.13 24.66
N ASN A 186 -16.16 1.10 25.08
CA ASN A 186 -17.01 2.04 24.37
C ASN A 186 -16.24 3.33 24.15
N LEU A 187 -16.01 3.65 22.88
CA LEU A 187 -15.36 4.88 22.46
C LEU A 187 -16.33 5.65 21.57
N LYS A 188 -16.54 6.93 21.87
CA LYS A 188 -17.33 7.86 21.08
C LYS A 188 -16.51 9.12 20.86
N ILE A 189 -16.14 9.37 19.61
CA ILE A 189 -15.34 10.50 19.17
C ILE A 189 -16.24 11.44 18.36
N SER A 190 -16.24 12.71 18.73
CA SER A 190 -16.92 13.77 17.97
C SER A 190 -15.88 14.70 17.38
N ILE A 191 -16.01 15.02 16.10
CA ILE A 191 -15.08 15.90 15.39
C ILE A 191 -15.88 17.11 14.90
N SER A 192 -15.58 18.27 15.47
CA SER A 192 -16.22 19.52 15.09
C SER A 192 -15.69 20.01 13.75
N LYS A 193 -16.59 20.53 12.89
CA LYS A 193 -16.25 21.15 11.59
C LYS A 193 -15.48 20.23 10.64
N LEU A 194 -15.72 18.92 10.73
CA LEU A 194 -15.15 17.95 9.79
C LEU A 194 -15.67 18.22 8.38
N TYR A 195 -14.75 18.33 7.42
CA TYR A 195 -15.05 18.40 6.00
C TYR A 195 -14.22 17.37 5.26
N GLY A 196 -14.87 16.44 4.57
CA GLY A 196 -14.21 15.35 3.84
C GLY A 196 -14.26 14.00 4.55
N PRO A 197 -13.55 12.99 4.02
CA PRO A 197 -13.57 11.62 4.54
C PRO A 197 -12.73 11.48 5.81
N LEU A 198 -13.16 10.59 6.71
CA LEU A 198 -12.40 10.15 7.87
C LEU A 198 -11.97 8.68 7.70
N TRP A 199 -10.75 8.37 8.08
CA TRP A 199 -10.16 7.04 8.01
C TRP A 199 -9.73 6.56 9.40
N GLY A 200 -9.97 5.28 9.70
CA GLY A 200 -9.52 4.67 10.96
C GLY A 200 -10.53 4.72 12.11
N LEU A 201 -11.78 5.13 11.87
CA LEU A 201 -12.91 4.96 12.79
C LEU A 201 -14.18 4.58 12.02
N THR A 202 -15.18 4.05 12.71
CA THR A 202 -16.49 3.71 12.13
C THR A 202 -17.52 4.78 12.52
N LYS A 203 -18.30 5.27 11.55
CA LYS A 203 -19.35 6.26 11.82
C LYS A 203 -20.55 5.60 12.54
N PHE A 204 -21.01 6.20 13.62
CA PHE A 204 -22.16 5.78 14.40
C PHE A 204 -22.99 7.00 14.84
N GLY A 205 -24.13 7.22 14.18
CA GLY A 205 -24.93 8.44 14.33
C GLY A 205 -24.11 9.69 13.99
N ASP A 206 -24.09 10.65 14.91
CA ASP A 206 -23.34 11.92 14.82
C ASP A 206 -21.90 11.83 15.34
N SER A 207 -21.40 10.60 15.56
CA SER A 207 -20.09 10.36 16.17
C SER A 207 -19.35 9.22 15.50
N TYR A 208 -18.13 8.97 15.96
CA TYR A 208 -17.26 7.90 15.48
C TYR A 208 -16.90 6.97 16.63
N THR A 209 -16.90 5.67 16.35
CA THR A 209 -16.55 4.61 17.30
C THR A 209 -15.31 3.87 16.81
N PHE A 210 -14.91 2.82 17.51
CA PHE A 210 -13.83 1.95 17.05
C PHE A 210 -14.07 1.45 15.62
N PRO A 211 -13.00 1.18 14.86
CA PRO A 211 -13.11 0.51 13.56
C PRO A 211 -13.86 -0.82 13.68
N ALA A 212 -14.50 -1.27 12.60
CA ALA A 212 -15.26 -2.52 12.58
C ALA A 212 -14.48 -3.77 13.03
N TRP A 213 -13.14 -3.76 12.91
CA TRP A 213 -12.26 -4.87 13.31
C TRP A 213 -11.80 -4.83 14.77
N THR A 214 -12.12 -3.77 15.53
CA THR A 214 -11.71 -3.60 16.93
C THR A 214 -12.90 -3.13 17.77
N ASN A 215 -13.14 -3.73 18.93
CA ASN A 215 -14.24 -3.34 19.81
C ASN A 215 -13.77 -2.84 21.20
N SER A 216 -12.47 -2.68 21.38
CA SER A 216 -11.90 -2.21 22.65
C SER A 216 -10.50 -1.63 22.51
N LEU A 217 -10.10 -0.81 23.49
CA LEU A 217 -8.77 -0.23 23.61
C LEU A 217 -8.17 -0.59 24.98
N PRO A 218 -7.26 -1.58 25.06
CA PRO A 218 -6.63 -1.98 26.31
C PRO A 218 -5.82 -0.86 26.97
N ALA A 219 -5.53 -1.02 28.26
CA ALA A 219 -4.67 -0.10 29.02
C ALA A 219 -3.30 0.06 28.34
N GLY A 220 -2.82 1.30 28.22
CA GLY A 220 -1.54 1.64 27.60
C GLY A 220 -1.49 1.50 26.08
N LYS A 221 -2.61 1.17 25.42
CA LYS A 221 -2.70 1.07 23.96
C LYS A 221 -3.29 2.33 23.34
N SER A 222 -3.03 2.50 22.05
CA SER A 222 -3.47 3.65 21.28
C SER A 222 -4.15 3.22 19.97
N ILE A 223 -5.05 4.06 19.48
CA ILE A 223 -5.56 4.00 18.11
C ILE A 223 -5.20 5.29 17.38
N GLU A 224 -4.99 5.20 16.07
CA GLU A 224 -4.73 6.35 15.20
C GLU A 224 -5.81 6.44 14.13
N PHE A 225 -6.28 7.65 13.85
CA PHE A 225 -7.22 7.93 12.78
C PHE A 225 -6.89 9.26 12.11
N VAL A 226 -7.30 9.40 10.85
CA VAL A 226 -6.95 10.55 9.99
C VAL A 226 -8.22 11.19 9.44
N TYR A 227 -8.30 12.52 9.48
CA TYR A 227 -9.44 13.29 8.99
C TYR A 227 -9.05 14.67 8.46
#